data_AF-A0A7C0WAP3-F1
#
_entry.id   AF-A0A7C0WAP3-F1
#
_cell.length_a   1.000
_cell.length_b   1.000
_cell.length_c   1.000
_cell.angle_alpha   90.00
_cell.angle_beta   90.00
_cell.angle_gamma   90.00
#
_symmetry.space_group_name_H-M   'P 1'
#
loop_
_entity.id
_entity.type
_entity.pdbx_description
1 polymer ?
#
loop_
_entity_poly.entity_id
_entity_poly.type
_entity_poly.pdbx_seq_one_letter_code
_entity_poly.pdbx_strand_id
1 'polypeptide(L)'
;MSPYLPAIRGSRLYIDITIITVYFVVMLTVGWLSRKQSVESYWVAERRYGPLRITASMIATIFGASSTIGIIGLGYSRGLTGAWWLLVGAGALIPFGLFLAARVRSLDVYTLPDILKNAYGNRVAVPAGLMISIAWCGVLAAQMVAAGRLLETIFNIDFSYALTVAAAVFILYT
;
A
#
# COMPACT_ATOMS: atom_id res chain seq x y z
N MET A 1 -24.88 25.05 10.95
CA MET A 1 -23.89 25.34 12.01
C MET A 1 -24.01 24.22 13.04
N SER A 2 -23.14 23.21 12.98
CA SER A 2 -23.18 22.06 13.91
C SER A 2 -22.09 22.24 14.99
N PRO A 3 -22.43 22.24 16.29
CA PRO A 3 -21.52 22.64 17.37
C PRO A 3 -20.75 21.47 18.03
N TYR A 4 -20.20 20.54 17.24
CA TYR A 4 -19.58 19.30 17.77
C TYR A 4 -18.10 19.08 17.41
N LEU A 5 -17.28 20.13 17.31
CA LEU A 5 -15.82 19.97 17.29
C LEU A 5 -15.26 20.42 18.65
N PRO A 6 -15.00 19.50 19.60
CA PRO A 6 -14.29 19.85 20.80
C PRO A 6 -12.88 20.27 20.39
N ALA A 7 -12.49 21.49 20.77
CA ALA A 7 -11.13 22.00 20.61
C ALA A 7 -10.12 20.92 21.05
N ILE A 8 -9.36 20.40 20.09
CA ILE A 8 -8.39 19.34 20.33
C ILE A 8 -7.29 19.93 21.22
N ARG A 9 -7.35 19.54 22.49
CA ARG A 9 -6.48 19.94 23.59
C ARG A 9 -5.02 19.68 23.20
N GLY A 10 -4.18 20.72 23.24
CA GLY A 10 -2.81 20.71 22.70
C GLY A 10 -1.90 19.56 23.15
N SER A 11 -2.15 18.93 24.30
CA SER A 11 -1.39 17.76 24.76
C SER A 11 -1.54 16.52 23.86
N ARG A 12 -2.68 16.33 23.20
CA ARG A 12 -2.89 15.21 22.26
C ARG A 12 -2.15 15.43 20.94
N LEU A 13 -2.12 16.67 20.47
CA LEU A 13 -1.41 17.05 19.25
C LEU A 13 0.09 16.75 19.35
N TYR A 14 0.74 17.04 20.48
CA TYR A 14 2.16 16.70 20.66
C TYR A 14 2.43 15.19 20.62
N ILE A 15 1.51 14.38 21.16
CA ILE A 15 1.62 12.92 21.12
C ILE A 15 1.49 12.43 19.68
N ASP A 16 0.47 12.91 18.96
CA ASP A 16 0.21 12.53 17.57
C ASP A 16 1.39 12.88 16.66
N ILE A 17 1.92 14.10 16.78
CA ILE A 17 3.11 14.56 16.03
C ILE A 17 4.31 13.66 16.36
N THR A 18 4.55 13.38 17.64
CA THR A 18 5.69 12.54 18.05
C THR A 18 5.60 11.14 17.44
N ILE A 19 4.42 10.51 17.49
CA ILE A 19 4.21 9.17 16.92
C ILE A 19 4.46 9.18 15.40
N ILE A 20 3.91 10.16 14.69
CA ILE A 20 4.05 10.28 13.23
C ILE A 20 5.51 10.53 12.83
N THR A 21 6.20 11.42 13.53
CA THR A 21 7.62 11.71 13.29
C THR A 21 8.47 10.46 13.53
N VAL A 22 8.27 9.76 14.64
CA VAL A 22 9.00 8.51 14.93
C VAL A 22 8.74 7.47 13.85
N TYR A 23 7.48 7.30 13.43
CA TYR A 23 7.13 6.38 12.35
C TYR A 23 7.90 6.69 11.05
N PHE A 24 7.90 7.95 10.60
CA PHE A 24 8.61 8.32 9.37
C PHE A 24 10.14 8.18 9.50
N VAL A 25 10.72 8.52 10.65
CA VAL A 25 12.15 8.32 10.90
C VAL A 25 12.52 6.84 10.82
N VAL A 26 11.72 5.96 11.42
CA VAL A 26 11.92 4.50 11.32
C VAL A 26 11.83 4.04 9.87
N MET A 27 10.81 4.46 9.12
CA MET A 27 10.63 4.10 7.72
C MET A 27 11.80 4.56 6.84
N LEU A 28 12.26 5.80 7.00
CA LEU A 28 13.42 6.34 6.27
C LEU A 28 14.71 5.59 6.62
N THR A 29 14.90 5.24 7.90
CA THR A 29 16.07 4.49 8.34
C THR A 29 16.07 3.08 7.73
N VAL A 30 14.95 2.38 7.77
CA VAL A 30 14.80 1.05 7.17
C VAL A 30 15.02 1.10 5.66
N GLY A 31 14.43 2.09 4.97
CA GLY A 31 14.61 2.30 3.54
C GLY A 31 16.08 2.56 3.19
N TRP A 32 16.74 3.47 3.92
CA TRP A 32 18.15 3.79 3.72
C TRP A 32 19.08 2.58 3.88
N LEU A 33 18.86 1.78 4.93
CA LEU A 33 19.62 0.54 5.16
C LEU A 33 19.38 -0.52 4.08
N SER A 34 18.23 -0.47 3.40
CA SER A 34 17.83 -1.43 2.37
C SER A 34 18.26 -1.05 0.95
N ARG A 35 18.95 0.07 0.74
CA ARG A 35 19.31 0.58 -0.61
C ARG A 35 20.36 -0.23 -1.37
N LYS A 36 21.24 -0.97 -0.69
CA LYS A 36 22.37 -1.68 -1.32
C LYS A 36 22.07 -3.16 -1.53
N GLN A 37 21.02 -3.46 -2.28
CA GLN A 37 20.62 -4.83 -2.57
C GLN A 37 20.94 -5.21 -4.01
N SER A 38 21.26 -6.49 -4.22
CA SER A 38 21.33 -7.06 -5.58
C SER A 38 19.95 -7.00 -6.24
N VAL A 39 19.89 -7.08 -7.57
CA VAL A 39 18.61 -7.06 -8.32
C VAL A 39 17.68 -8.17 -7.83
N GLU A 40 18.20 -9.38 -7.59
CA GLU A 40 17.42 -10.50 -7.09
C GLU A 40 16.98 -10.32 -5.63
N SER A 41 17.81 -9.71 -4.79
CA SER A 41 17.42 -9.35 -3.43
C SER A 41 16.38 -8.22 -3.40
N TYR A 42 16.40 -7.32 -4.37
CA TYR A 42 15.43 -6.23 -4.48
C TYR A 42 14.05 -6.73 -4.92
N TRP A 43 13.99 -7.56 -5.97
CA TRP A 43 12.71 -8.00 -6.54
C TRP A 43 12.07 -9.17 -5.80
N VAL A 44 12.87 -10.13 -5.32
CA VAL A 44 12.35 -11.39 -4.75
C VAL A 44 13.00 -11.78 -3.43
N ALA A 45 13.83 -10.90 -2.85
CA ALA A 45 14.58 -11.17 -1.62
C ALA A 45 15.33 -12.52 -1.66
N GLU A 46 15.90 -12.84 -2.83
CA GLU A 46 16.63 -14.09 -3.10
C GLU A 46 15.82 -15.35 -2.77
N ARG A 47 14.49 -15.26 -2.71
CA ARG A 47 13.57 -16.35 -2.37
C ARG A 47 13.86 -16.99 -1.01
N ARG A 48 14.57 -16.30 -0.10
CA ARG A 48 15.00 -16.81 1.20
C ARG A 48 13.93 -16.73 2.28
N TYR A 49 12.92 -15.88 2.11
CA TYR A 49 11.88 -15.70 3.12
C TYR A 49 10.84 -16.82 3.10
N GLY A 50 10.53 -17.32 4.30
CA GLY A 50 9.47 -18.30 4.52
C GLY A 50 8.07 -17.68 4.38
N PRO A 51 7.02 -18.52 4.33
CA PRO A 51 5.64 -18.10 4.05
C PRO A 51 5.14 -16.96 4.95
N LEU A 52 5.44 -17.01 6.25
CA LEU A 52 4.96 -16.00 7.21
C LEU A 52 5.43 -14.58 6.87
N ARG A 53 6.72 -14.40 6.54
CA ARG A 53 7.29 -13.08 6.21
C ARG A 53 6.75 -12.54 4.90
N ILE A 54 6.59 -13.42 3.91
CA ILE A 54 5.99 -13.08 2.61
C ILE A 54 4.53 -12.66 2.81
N THR A 55 3.75 -13.45 3.55
CA THR A 55 2.34 -13.13 3.85
C THR A 55 2.22 -11.82 4.62
N ALA A 56 3.08 -11.56 5.62
CA ALA A 56 3.09 -10.30 6.33
C ALA A 56 3.36 -9.10 5.40
N SER A 57 4.32 -9.23 4.48
CA SER A 57 4.59 -8.21 3.47
C SER A 57 3.39 -8.02 2.53
N MET A 58 2.74 -9.08 2.09
CA MET A 58 1.57 -8.99 1.22
C MET A 58 0.38 -8.33 1.94
N ILE A 59 0.16 -8.65 3.22
CA ILE A 59 -0.85 -7.99 4.05
C ILE A 59 -0.54 -6.50 4.14
N ALA A 60 0.70 -6.11 4.42
CA ALA A 60 1.11 -4.71 4.45
C ALA A 60 0.84 -3.99 3.12
N THR A 61 1.02 -4.66 1.97
CA THR A 61 0.72 -4.10 0.65
C THR A 61 -0.78 -3.94 0.39
N ILE A 62 -1.60 -4.90 0.84
CA ILE A 62 -3.05 -4.88 0.64
C ILE A 62 -3.72 -3.85 1.55
N PHE A 63 -3.20 -3.69 2.77
CA PHE A 63 -3.70 -2.70 3.72
C PHE A 63 -3.15 -1.31 3.39
N GLY A 64 -3.98 -0.47 2.79
CA GLY A 64 -3.67 0.94 2.55
C GLY A 64 -4.89 1.85 2.70
N ALA A 65 -4.82 3.05 2.15
CA ALA A 65 -5.90 4.05 2.24
C ALA A 65 -7.25 3.52 1.73
N SER A 66 -7.26 2.77 0.63
CA SER A 66 -8.50 2.21 0.07
C SER A 66 -9.16 1.23 1.04
N SER A 67 -8.39 0.36 1.71
CA SER A 67 -8.95 -0.60 2.67
C SER A 67 -9.29 0.06 4.00
N THR A 68 -8.57 1.11 4.42
CA THR A 68 -8.85 1.76 5.71
C THR A 68 -9.92 2.84 5.56
N ILE A 69 -9.60 3.92 4.85
CA ILE A 69 -10.50 5.07 4.68
C ILE A 69 -11.71 4.68 3.82
N GLY A 70 -11.49 3.90 2.76
CA GLY A 70 -12.57 3.48 1.87
C GLY A 70 -13.60 2.59 2.57
N ILE A 71 -13.16 1.61 3.36
CA ILE A 71 -14.08 0.73 4.11
C ILE A 71 -14.78 1.48 5.24
N ILE A 72 -14.09 2.38 5.95
CA ILE A 72 -14.73 3.23 6.96
C ILE A 72 -15.85 4.06 6.30
N GLY A 73 -15.60 4.67 5.14
CA GLY A 73 -16.62 5.42 4.39
C GLY A 73 -17.79 4.56 3.90
N LEU A 74 -17.50 3.34 3.42
CA LEU A 74 -18.53 2.36 3.05
C LEU A 74 -19.34 1.89 4.26
N GLY A 75 -18.70 1.69 5.41
CA GLY A 75 -19.34 1.33 6.66
C GLY A 75 -20.25 2.43 7.18
N TYR A 76 -19.81 3.69 7.09
CA TYR A 76 -20.62 4.84 7.47
C TYR A 76 -21.87 5.00 6.58
N SER A 77 -21.73 4.76 5.27
CA SER A 77 -22.82 4.95 4.31
C SER A 77 -23.75 3.74 4.16
N ARG A 78 -23.24 2.52 4.32
CA ARG A 78 -23.96 1.26 4.02
C ARG A 78 -23.96 0.25 5.17
N GLY A 79 -23.45 0.61 6.33
CA GLY A 79 -23.36 -0.28 7.49
C GLY A 79 -22.45 -1.48 7.24
N LEU A 80 -22.77 -2.62 7.88
CA LEU A 80 -21.96 -3.83 7.82
C LEU A 80 -21.79 -4.40 6.39
N THR A 81 -22.73 -4.11 5.49
CA THR A 81 -22.66 -4.50 4.07
C THR A 81 -21.42 -3.92 3.38
N GLY A 82 -20.90 -2.78 3.84
CA GLY A 82 -19.65 -2.19 3.35
C GLY A 82 -18.43 -3.08 3.58
N ALA A 83 -18.45 -3.95 4.60
CA ALA A 83 -17.35 -4.87 4.89
C ALA A 83 -17.28 -6.06 3.91
N TRP A 84 -18.37 -6.34 3.19
CA TRP A 84 -18.45 -7.52 2.32
C TRP A 84 -17.39 -7.52 1.21
N TRP A 85 -17.07 -6.35 0.68
CA TRP A 85 -16.01 -6.17 -0.32
C TRP A 85 -14.65 -6.71 0.16
N LEU A 86 -14.28 -6.38 1.40
CA LEU A 86 -13.02 -6.84 1.99
C LEU A 86 -13.06 -8.33 2.35
N LEU A 87 -14.17 -8.80 2.92
CA LEU A 87 -14.31 -10.19 3.36
C LEU A 87 -14.22 -11.16 2.19
N VAL A 88 -14.90 -10.85 1.08
CA VAL A 88 -14.84 -11.68 -0.13
C VAL A 88 -13.44 -11.64 -0.74
N GLY A 89 -12.82 -10.46 -0.84
CA GLY A 89 -11.46 -10.32 -1.36
C GLY A 89 -10.42 -11.09 -0.54
N ALA A 90 -10.45 -10.95 0.78
CA ALA A 90 -9.57 -11.69 1.68
C ALA A 90 -9.83 -13.20 1.63
N GLY A 91 -11.11 -13.61 1.62
CA GLY A 91 -11.50 -15.01 1.52
C GLY A 91 -11.04 -15.66 0.22
N ALA A 92 -11.09 -14.94 -0.90
CA ALA A 92 -10.61 -15.43 -2.19
C ALA A 92 -9.09 -15.59 -2.24
N LEU A 93 -8.32 -14.73 -1.57
CA LEU A 93 -6.85 -14.81 -1.57
C LEU A 93 -6.30 -16.05 -0.85
N ILE A 94 -7.05 -16.62 0.10
CA ILE A 94 -6.63 -17.84 0.83
C ILE A 94 -6.43 -19.04 -0.12
N PRO A 95 -7.44 -19.49 -0.90
CA PRO A 95 -7.25 -20.60 -1.83
C PRO A 95 -6.23 -20.25 -2.93
N PHE A 96 -6.17 -19.01 -3.42
CA PHE A 96 -5.12 -18.60 -4.36
C PHE A 96 -3.72 -18.81 -3.77
N GLY A 97 -3.51 -18.41 -2.52
CA GLY A 97 -2.26 -18.62 -1.79
C GLY A 97 -1.92 -20.10 -1.60
N LEU A 98 -2.91 -20.93 -1.25
CA LEU A 98 -2.69 -22.35 -0.96
C LEU A 98 -2.45 -23.18 -2.22
N PHE A 99 -3.21 -22.95 -3.29
CA PHE A 99 -3.17 -23.79 -4.49
C PHE A 99 -2.26 -23.25 -5.60
N LEU A 100 -2.16 -21.92 -5.74
CA LEU A 100 -1.49 -21.31 -6.90
C LEU A 100 -0.10 -20.75 -6.57
N ALA A 101 0.18 -20.39 -5.31
CA ALA A 101 1.45 -19.73 -4.97
C ALA A 101 2.68 -20.60 -5.28
N ALA A 102 2.62 -21.91 -4.99
CA ALA A 102 3.73 -22.83 -5.28
C ALA A 102 4.00 -22.95 -6.79
N ARG A 103 2.93 -23.08 -7.58
CA ARG A 103 2.97 -23.14 -9.06
C ARG A 103 3.56 -21.85 -9.64
N VAL A 104 3.14 -20.69 -9.14
CA VAL A 104 3.66 -19.39 -9.60
C VAL A 104 5.12 -19.23 -9.22
N ARG A 105 5.53 -19.61 -8.00
CA ARG A 105 6.92 -19.52 -7.54
C ARG A 105 7.87 -20.38 -8.39
N SER A 106 7.42 -21.54 -8.88
CA SER A 106 8.22 -22.41 -9.73
C SER A 106 8.45 -21.88 -11.16
N LEU A 107 7.73 -20.84 -11.60
CA LEU A 107 7.93 -20.25 -12.93
C LEU A 107 9.22 -19.42 -13.05
N ASP A 108 9.88 -19.13 -11.93
CA ASP A 108 11.13 -18.37 -11.85
C ASP A 108 11.11 -16.99 -12.54
N VAL A 109 9.95 -16.32 -12.48
CA VAL A 109 9.76 -14.98 -13.05
C VAL A 109 9.61 -13.91 -11.99
N TYR A 110 9.86 -12.65 -12.37
CA TYR A 110 9.76 -11.49 -11.49
C TYR A 110 8.39 -10.82 -11.51
N THR A 111 7.71 -10.82 -12.65
CA THR A 111 6.49 -10.02 -12.84
C THR A 111 5.32 -10.83 -13.39
N LEU A 112 4.09 -10.32 -13.21
CA LEU A 112 2.89 -10.92 -13.80
C LEU A 112 2.93 -10.90 -15.35
N PRO A 113 3.38 -9.82 -16.02
CA PRO A 113 3.64 -9.85 -17.46
C PRO A 113 4.61 -10.93 -17.92
N ASP A 114 5.61 -11.32 -17.12
CA ASP A 114 6.52 -12.42 -17.49
C ASP A 114 5.81 -13.77 -17.50
N ILE A 115 4.85 -13.99 -16.59
CA ILE A 115 3.98 -15.18 -16.64
C ILE A 115 3.21 -15.21 -17.96
N LEU A 116 2.65 -14.06 -18.37
CA LEU A 116 1.91 -13.94 -19.63
C LEU A 116 2.83 -14.09 -20.84
N LYS A 117 4.07 -13.63 -20.75
CA LYS A 117 5.09 -13.82 -21.79
C LYS A 117 5.40 -15.29 -21.99
N ASN A 118 5.56 -16.05 -20.91
CA ASN A 118 5.82 -17.49 -20.97
C ASN A 118 4.62 -18.26 -21.55
N ALA A 119 3.39 -17.81 -21.28
CA ALA A 119 2.17 -18.47 -21.75
C ALA A 119 1.74 -18.08 -23.18
N TYR A 120 1.89 -16.81 -23.57
CA TYR A 120 1.29 -16.24 -24.78
C TYR A 120 2.25 -15.37 -25.62
N GLY A 121 3.49 -15.18 -25.17
CA GLY A 121 4.50 -14.37 -25.85
C GLY A 121 4.37 -12.86 -25.67
N ASN A 122 5.29 -12.13 -26.28
CA ASN A 122 5.43 -10.67 -26.09
C ASN A 122 4.21 -9.86 -26.55
N ARG A 123 3.43 -10.36 -27.52
CA ARG A 123 2.24 -9.67 -28.05
C ARG A 123 1.16 -9.45 -26.99
N VAL A 124 1.10 -10.31 -25.97
CA VAL A 124 0.16 -10.19 -24.83
C VAL A 124 0.86 -9.56 -23.62
N ALA A 125 2.12 -9.92 -23.37
CA ALA A 125 2.85 -9.45 -22.19
C ALA A 125 3.05 -7.92 -22.17
N VAL A 126 3.39 -7.32 -23.31
CA VAL A 126 3.68 -5.86 -23.37
C VAL A 126 2.42 -5.02 -23.09
N PRO A 127 1.28 -5.25 -23.77
CA PRO A 127 0.03 -4.55 -23.43
C PRO A 127 -0.42 -4.79 -21.98
N ALA A 128 -0.27 -6.01 -21.47
CA ALA A 128 -0.62 -6.33 -20.09
C ALA A 128 0.25 -5.54 -19.10
N GLY A 129 1.57 -5.45 -19.32
CA GLY A 129 2.48 -4.65 -18.50
C GLY A 129 2.13 -3.16 -18.52
N LEU A 130 1.79 -2.61 -19.68
CA LEU A 130 1.32 -1.22 -19.80
C LEU A 130 0.01 -0.99 -19.04
N MET A 131 -0.98 -1.88 -19.21
CA MET A 131 -2.26 -1.80 -18.50
C MET A 131 -2.07 -1.85 -16.98
N ILE A 132 -1.24 -2.78 -16.49
CA ILE A 132 -0.91 -2.90 -15.07
C ILE A 132 -0.25 -1.61 -14.56
N SER A 133 0.70 -1.06 -15.31
CA SER A 133 1.41 0.16 -14.92
C SER A 133 0.46 1.36 -14.80
N ILE A 134 -0.44 1.53 -15.78
CA ILE A 134 -1.46 2.60 -15.75
C ILE A 134 -2.42 2.42 -14.57
N ALA A 135 -2.87 1.18 -14.32
CA ALA A 135 -3.75 0.90 -13.20
C ALA A 135 -3.09 1.25 -11.86
N TRP A 136 -1.79 0.93 -11.69
CA TRP A 136 -1.04 1.27 -10.48
C TRP A 136 -0.85 2.77 -10.28
N CYS A 137 -0.76 3.58 -11.34
CA CYS A 137 -0.76 5.04 -11.20
C CYS A 137 -2.04 5.54 -10.49
N GLY A 138 -3.20 4.99 -10.83
CA GLY A 138 -4.46 5.34 -10.18
C GLY A 138 -4.50 4.93 -8.70
N VAL A 139 -4.00 3.72 -8.39
CA VAL A 139 -3.88 3.25 -7.01
C VAL A 139 -2.95 4.16 -6.20
N LEU A 140 -1.77 4.47 -6.72
CA LEU A 140 -0.81 5.34 -6.06
C LEU A 140 -1.37 6.75 -5.85
N ALA A 141 -2.04 7.32 -6.85
CA ALA A 141 -2.69 8.63 -6.72
C ALA A 141 -3.72 8.64 -5.58
N ALA A 142 -4.57 7.61 -5.47
CA ALA A 142 -5.54 7.49 -4.38
C ALA A 142 -4.86 7.40 -3.00
N GLN A 143 -3.76 6.65 -2.90
CA GLN A 143 -2.97 6.52 -1.67
C GLN A 143 -2.32 7.86 -1.27
N MET A 144 -1.78 8.61 -2.23
CA MET A 144 -1.17 9.92 -1.99
C MET A 144 -2.20 10.95 -1.54
N VAL A 145 -3.37 11.00 -2.19
CA VAL A 145 -4.47 11.89 -1.79
C VAL A 145 -4.92 11.59 -0.36
N ALA A 146 -5.09 10.33 -0.02
CA ALA A 146 -5.45 9.93 1.33
C ALA A 146 -4.42 10.34 2.39
N ALA A 147 -3.13 10.14 2.11
CA ALA A 147 -2.04 10.59 2.98
C ALA A 147 -2.05 12.13 3.13
N GLY A 148 -2.21 12.86 2.03
CA GLY A 148 -2.31 14.32 2.03
C GLY A 148 -3.49 14.83 2.87
N ARG A 149 -4.68 14.23 2.74
CA ARG A 149 -5.86 14.57 3.56
C ARG A 149 -5.66 14.30 5.05
N LEU A 150 -4.97 13.21 5.38
CA LEU A 150 -4.65 12.87 6.76
C LEU A 150 -3.69 13.90 7.37
N LEU A 151 -2.65 14.28 6.63
CA LEU A 151 -1.70 15.32 7.08
C LEU A 151 -2.35 16.71 7.16
N GLU A 152 -3.17 17.10 6.17
CA GLU A 152 -3.99 18.32 6.18
C GLU A 152 -4.80 18.41 7.48
N THR A 153 -5.49 17.34 7.85
CA THR A 153 -6.36 17.30 9.03
C THR A 153 -5.59 17.37 10.34
N ILE A 154 -4.44 16.68 10.44
CA ILE A 154 -3.65 16.60 11.68
C ILE A 154 -2.86 17.88 11.92
N PHE A 155 -2.19 18.40 10.89
CA PHE A 155 -1.31 19.56 11.00
C PHE A 155 -2.04 20.89 10.71
N ASN A 156 -3.30 20.83 10.26
CA ASN A 156 -4.10 21.99 9.88
C ASN A 156 -3.38 22.89 8.86
N ILE A 157 -2.79 22.26 7.85
CA ILE A 157 -2.02 22.88 6.76
C ILE A 157 -2.79 22.75 5.44
N ASP A 158 -2.41 23.52 4.41
CA ASP A 158 -3.01 23.40 3.08
C ASP A 158 -2.82 22.00 2.48
N PHE A 159 -3.87 21.48 1.80
CA PHE A 159 -3.84 20.16 1.17
C PHE A 159 -2.72 20.00 0.15
N SER A 160 -2.45 21.03 -0.65
CA SER A 160 -1.40 20.96 -1.69
C SER A 160 -0.03 20.80 -1.04
N TYR A 161 0.23 21.56 0.03
CA TYR A 161 1.46 21.44 0.81
C TYR A 161 1.57 20.07 1.49
N ALA A 162 0.50 19.60 2.13
CA ALA A 162 0.44 18.29 2.77
C ALA A 162 0.71 17.14 1.79
N LEU A 163 0.11 17.21 0.59
CA LEU A 163 0.30 16.24 -0.47
C LEU A 163 1.76 16.22 -0.98
N THR A 164 2.37 17.39 -1.19
CA THR A 164 3.77 17.49 -1.61
C THR A 164 4.72 16.89 -0.57
N VAL A 165 4.49 17.14 0.72
CA VAL A 165 5.28 16.55 1.81
C VAL A 165 5.14 15.03 1.84
N ALA A 166 3.91 14.50 1.76
CA ALA A 166 3.68 13.06 1.70
C ALA A 166 4.40 12.41 0.51
N ALA A 167 4.30 13.03 -0.68
CA ALA A 167 4.97 12.57 -1.89
C ALA A 167 6.49 12.52 -1.74
N ALA A 168 7.09 13.59 -1.21
CA ALA A 168 8.54 13.68 -1.02
C ALA A 168 9.04 12.57 -0.08
N VAL A 169 8.36 12.35 1.04
CA VAL A 169 8.73 11.30 2.00
C VAL A 169 8.65 9.92 1.36
N PHE A 170 7.56 9.64 0.62
CA PHE A 170 7.36 8.34 -0.03
C PHE A 170 8.44 8.05 -1.07
N ILE A 171 8.81 9.04 -1.87
CA ILE A 171 9.88 8.93 -2.88
C ILE A 171 11.25 8.73 -2.23
N LEU A 172 11.49 9.31 -1.05
CA LEU A 172 12.81 9.23 -0.40
C LEU A 172 13.11 7.85 0.20
N TYR A 173 12.10 7.19 0.80
CA TYR A 173 12.31 5.88 1.44
C TYR A 173 12.10 4.68 0.51
N THR A 174 11.39 4.86 -0.61
CA THR A 174 11.19 3.83 -1.64
C THR A 174 12.44 3.73 -2.50
#